data_AF-A0A5J9UA63-F1
#
_entry.id   AF-A0A5J9UA63-F1
#
_cell.length_a   1.000
_cell.length_b   1.000
_cell.length_c   1.000
_cell.angle_alpha   90.00
_cell.angle_beta   90.00
_cell.angle_gamma   90.00
#
_symmetry.space_group_name_H-M   'P 1'
#
loop_
_entity.id
_entity.type
_entity.pdbx_description
1 polymer ?
#
loop_
_entity_poly.entity_id
_entity_poly.type
_entity_poly.pdbx_seq_one_letter_code
_entity_poly.pdbx_strand_id
1 'polypeptide(L)'
;MSAEAKQLPRIDFSGVNPSAPGAGTWPAVRAQVLNALTTFGYFDAHYPALTPEHRAALFDGAVRPLFALPVDAKRHNDYGAEKPFHGYIGGLPGLDGYESLAIVDGPEPEHVRAFADLVWPDGRDNASFW
;
A
#
# COMPACT_ATOMS: atom_id res chain seq x y z
N MET A 1 23.15 25.04 -18.45
CA MET A 1 23.35 24.58 -17.06
C MET A 1 22.64 23.25 -16.93
N SER A 2 23.38 22.14 -16.90
CA SER A 2 22.78 20.82 -16.71
C SER A 2 22.17 20.79 -15.32
N ALA A 3 20.89 20.41 -15.21
CA ALA A 3 20.30 20.09 -13.93
C ALA A 3 21.05 18.88 -13.38
N GLU A 4 21.91 19.12 -12.38
CA GLU A 4 22.43 18.05 -11.54
C GLU A 4 21.20 17.32 -10.99
N ALA A 5 21.03 16.06 -11.36
CA ALA A 5 19.94 15.25 -10.86
C ALA A 5 20.12 15.15 -9.34
N LYS A 6 19.35 15.96 -8.58
CA LYS A 6 19.42 15.91 -7.12
C LYS A 6 19.12 14.47 -6.70
N GLN A 7 20.09 13.84 -6.06
CA GLN A 7 19.91 12.51 -5.51
C GLN A 7 18.75 12.53 -4.52
N LEU A 8 17.78 11.65 -4.71
CA LEU A 8 16.64 11.51 -3.83
C LEU A 8 17.12 11.24 -2.39
N PRO A 9 16.65 11.97 -1.36
CA PRO A 9 17.02 11.66 0.00
C PRO A 9 16.57 10.23 0.34
N ARG A 10 17.50 9.41 0.78
CA ARG A 10 17.22 8.09 1.35
C ARG A 10 17.39 8.18 2.85
N ILE A 11 16.35 7.79 3.59
CA ILE A 11 16.31 7.87 5.06
C ILE A 11 16.27 6.46 5.62
N ASP A 12 17.16 6.17 6.58
CA ASP A 12 17.21 4.87 7.24
C ASP A 12 16.33 4.84 8.49
N PHE A 13 15.36 3.91 8.48
CA PHE A 13 14.44 3.67 9.58
C PHE A 13 14.83 2.46 10.44
N SER A 14 15.97 1.80 10.16
CA SER A 14 16.42 0.59 10.87
C SER A 14 16.48 0.71 12.41
N GLY A 15 16.78 1.90 12.93
CA GLY A 15 16.84 2.18 14.37
C GLY A 15 15.54 2.70 15.00
N VAL A 16 14.48 2.90 14.21
CA VAL A 16 13.20 3.42 14.70
C VAL A 16 12.42 2.29 15.33
N ASN A 17 12.08 2.42 16.63
CA ASN A 17 11.21 1.49 17.32
C ASN A 17 9.74 1.98 17.25
N PRO A 18 8.87 1.32 16.48
CA PRO A 18 7.46 1.72 16.37
C PRO A 18 6.69 1.58 17.69
N SER A 19 7.12 0.71 18.61
CA SER A 19 6.51 0.53 19.93
C SER A 19 6.96 1.56 20.97
N ALA A 20 7.93 2.43 20.65
CA ALA A 20 8.41 3.47 21.55
C ALA A 20 8.55 4.83 20.82
N PRO A 21 7.42 5.48 20.47
CA PRO A 21 7.43 6.78 19.82
C PRO A 21 8.20 7.81 20.66
N GLY A 22 9.04 8.63 20.03
CA GLY A 22 9.81 9.65 20.74
C GLY A 22 11.17 9.20 21.26
N ALA A 23 11.40 7.88 21.37
CA ALA A 23 12.64 7.33 21.93
C ALA A 23 13.70 7.02 20.84
N GLY A 24 14.94 6.78 21.30
CA GLY A 24 16.03 6.31 20.45
C GLY A 24 16.36 7.27 19.31
N THR A 25 16.45 6.74 18.09
CA THR A 25 16.84 7.52 16.89
C THR A 25 15.69 8.34 16.30
N TRP A 26 14.46 8.18 16.80
CA TRP A 26 13.27 8.81 16.24
C TRP A 26 13.37 10.33 16.07
N PRO A 27 13.87 11.12 17.04
CA PRO A 27 13.99 12.57 16.85
C PRO A 27 14.87 12.96 15.65
N ALA A 28 15.97 12.22 15.43
CA ALA A 28 16.88 12.46 14.32
C ALA A 28 16.26 12.04 12.98
N VAL A 29 15.63 10.86 12.92
CA VAL A 29 14.94 10.39 11.71
C VAL A 29 13.77 11.32 11.34
N ARG A 30 12.98 11.76 12.33
CA ARG A 30 11.90 12.74 12.12
C ARG A 30 12.42 14.06 11.54
N ALA A 31 13.56 14.55 12.02
CA ALA A 31 14.16 15.77 11.47
C ALA A 31 14.57 15.59 9.99
N GLN A 32 15.13 14.43 9.63
CA GLN A 32 15.46 14.10 8.24
C GLN A 32 14.20 14.03 7.36
N VAL A 33 13.13 13.39 7.84
CA VAL A 33 11.84 13.29 7.13
C VAL A 33 11.27 14.69 6.86
N LEU A 34 11.22 15.55 7.87
CA LEU A 34 10.74 16.92 7.70
C LEU A 34 11.58 17.70 6.69
N ASN A 35 12.90 17.60 6.75
CA ASN A 35 13.79 18.26 5.80
C ASN A 35 13.58 17.75 4.36
N ALA A 36 13.42 16.44 4.18
CA ALA A 36 13.20 15.86 2.86
C ALA A 36 11.84 16.25 2.28
N LEU A 37 10.76 16.20 3.08
CA LEU A 37 9.43 16.60 2.63
C LEU A 37 9.35 18.10 2.30
N THR A 38 9.97 18.96 3.10
CA THR A 38 9.97 20.41 2.84
C THR A 38 10.82 20.81 1.63
N THR A 39 11.89 20.07 1.35
CA THR A 39 12.84 20.40 0.26
C THR A 39 12.51 19.71 -1.06
N PHE A 40 12.03 18.47 -1.01
CA PHE A 40 11.81 17.60 -2.17
C PHE A 40 10.36 17.16 -2.34
N GLY A 41 9.56 17.15 -1.27
CA GLY A 41 8.18 16.63 -1.26
C GLY A 41 8.08 15.11 -1.12
N TYR A 42 9.19 14.38 -1.21
CA TYR A 42 9.26 12.92 -1.11
C TYR A 42 10.67 12.45 -0.72
N PHE A 43 10.79 11.19 -0.30
CA PHE A 43 12.06 10.53 0.04
C PHE A 43 11.94 9.01 -0.17
N ASP A 44 13.08 8.34 -0.31
CA ASP A 44 13.16 6.88 -0.28
C ASP A 44 13.32 6.40 1.16
N ALA A 45 12.41 5.55 1.62
CA ALA A 45 12.43 5.00 2.97
C ALA A 45 13.13 3.64 2.99
N HIS A 46 14.28 3.56 3.64
CA HIS A 46 14.93 2.29 3.89
C HIS A 46 14.39 1.67 5.18
N TYR A 47 13.68 0.56 5.04
CA TYR A 47 13.05 -0.16 6.14
C TYR A 47 13.40 -1.66 6.07
N PRO A 48 14.47 -2.12 6.73
CA PRO A 48 14.98 -3.50 6.60
C PRO A 48 13.98 -4.61 6.93
N ALA A 49 12.98 -4.32 7.78
CA ALA A 49 11.95 -5.30 8.11
C ALA A 49 11.03 -5.63 6.92
N LEU A 50 10.96 -4.79 5.89
CA LEU A 50 10.30 -5.13 4.60
C LEU A 50 11.27 -5.87 3.68
N THR A 51 11.47 -7.15 3.98
CA THR A 51 12.35 -8.05 3.23
C THR A 51 11.84 -8.32 1.80
N PRO A 52 12.70 -8.83 0.89
CA PRO A 52 12.28 -9.29 -0.43
C PRO A 52 11.16 -10.34 -0.39
N GLU A 53 11.16 -11.21 0.62
CA GLU A 53 10.12 -12.22 0.82
C GLU A 53 8.77 -11.57 1.12
N HIS A 54 8.72 -10.53 1.98
CA HIS A 54 7.48 -9.77 2.20
C HIS A 54 6.99 -9.09 0.92
N ARG A 55 7.90 -8.56 0.08
CA ARG A 55 7.54 -7.97 -1.21
C ARG A 55 6.97 -9.01 -2.18
N ALA A 56 7.58 -10.19 -2.27
CA ALA A 56 7.11 -11.28 -3.11
C ALA A 56 5.74 -11.79 -2.62
N ALA A 57 5.57 -12.00 -1.32
CA ALA A 57 4.29 -12.40 -0.72
C ALA A 57 3.18 -11.38 -1.05
N LEU A 58 3.47 -10.08 -0.93
CA LEU A 58 2.50 -9.04 -1.27
C LEU A 58 2.19 -8.99 -2.78
N PHE A 59 3.21 -8.77 -3.62
CA PHE A 59 2.97 -8.49 -5.04
C PHE A 59 2.62 -9.74 -5.84
N ASP A 60 3.33 -10.84 -5.62
CA ASP A 60 3.09 -12.08 -6.37
C ASP A 60 2.03 -12.97 -5.73
N GLY A 61 1.99 -13.03 -4.40
CA GLY A 61 1.06 -13.88 -3.66
C GLY A 61 -0.35 -13.30 -3.50
N ALA A 62 -0.47 -12.02 -3.16
CA ALA A 62 -1.76 -11.40 -2.87
C ALA A 62 -2.28 -10.50 -4.00
N VAL A 63 -1.48 -9.53 -4.45
CA VAL A 63 -1.91 -8.51 -5.42
C VAL A 63 -2.18 -9.12 -6.79
N ARG A 64 -1.25 -9.92 -7.34
CA ARG A 64 -1.42 -10.48 -8.68
C ARG A 64 -2.68 -11.34 -8.83
N PRO A 65 -3.00 -12.29 -7.91
CA PRO A 65 -4.26 -13.03 -7.98
C PRO A 65 -5.50 -12.15 -7.78
N LEU A 66 -5.44 -11.16 -6.87
CA LEU A 66 -6.55 -10.23 -6.65
C LEU A 66 -6.93 -9.49 -7.94
N PHE A 67 -5.96 -8.96 -8.68
CA PHE A 67 -6.23 -8.23 -9.93
C PHE A 67 -6.58 -9.15 -11.10
N ALA A 68 -6.23 -10.44 -11.03
CA ALA A 68 -6.64 -11.45 -12.00
C ALA A 68 -8.11 -11.87 -11.87
N LEU A 69 -8.80 -11.48 -10.79
CA LEU A 69 -10.22 -11.77 -10.61
C LEU A 69 -11.09 -11.13 -11.70
N PRO A 70 -12.25 -11.73 -12.03
CA PRO A 70 -13.23 -11.10 -12.88
C PRO A 70 -13.62 -9.71 -12.36
N VAL A 71 -13.85 -8.77 -13.28
CA VAL A 71 -14.23 -7.39 -12.94
C VAL A 71 -15.48 -7.37 -12.04
N ASP A 72 -16.46 -8.23 -12.29
CA ASP A 72 -17.67 -8.28 -11.48
C ASP A 72 -17.41 -8.71 -10.04
N ALA A 73 -16.45 -9.62 -9.79
CA ALA A 73 -16.04 -9.97 -8.44
C ALA A 73 -15.38 -8.76 -7.74
N LYS A 74 -14.47 -8.07 -8.43
CA LYS A 74 -13.80 -6.87 -7.90
C LYS A 74 -14.78 -5.73 -7.61
N ARG A 75 -15.83 -5.54 -8.43
CA ARG A 75 -16.90 -4.55 -8.22
C ARG A 75 -17.70 -4.74 -6.94
N HIS A 76 -17.65 -5.90 -6.29
CA HIS A 76 -18.26 -6.08 -4.98
C HIS A 76 -17.57 -5.24 -3.90
N ASN A 77 -16.30 -4.86 -4.10
CA ASN A 77 -15.62 -3.84 -3.30
C ASN A 77 -16.23 -2.47 -3.60
N ASP A 78 -17.44 -2.21 -3.09
CA ASP A 78 -18.16 -0.95 -3.19
C ASP A 78 -18.50 -0.43 -1.79
N TYR A 79 -18.46 0.90 -1.62
CA TYR A 79 -18.74 1.58 -0.36
C TYR A 79 -19.91 2.58 -0.47
N GLY A 80 -20.75 2.42 -1.49
CA GLY A 80 -21.95 3.23 -1.69
C GLY A 80 -21.67 4.60 -2.31
N ALA A 81 -22.75 5.30 -2.65
CA ALA A 81 -22.71 6.58 -3.37
C ALA A 81 -22.07 7.72 -2.55
N GLU A 82 -22.08 7.59 -1.22
CA GLU A 82 -21.39 8.48 -0.28
C GLU A 82 -19.85 8.34 -0.33
N LYS A 83 -19.33 7.22 -0.83
CA LYS A 83 -17.88 6.95 -0.93
C LYS A 83 -17.50 6.33 -2.30
N PRO A 84 -17.79 7.02 -3.42
CA PRO A 84 -17.67 6.44 -4.76
C PRO A 84 -16.23 6.17 -5.21
N PHE A 85 -15.24 6.67 -4.47
CA PHE A 85 -13.81 6.50 -4.74
C PHE A 85 -13.08 5.63 -3.69
N HIS A 86 -13.81 4.94 -2.82
CA HIS A 86 -13.22 4.12 -1.75
C HIS A 86 -13.16 2.62 -2.08
N GLY A 87 -13.74 2.18 -3.20
CA GLY A 87 -13.80 0.77 -3.57
C GLY A 87 -13.01 0.46 -4.85
N TYR A 88 -13.55 -0.46 -5.63
CA TYR A 88 -13.06 -0.79 -6.95
C TYR A 88 -13.20 0.41 -7.89
N ILE A 89 -12.09 0.81 -8.51
CA ILE A 89 -12.06 1.81 -9.58
C ILE A 89 -11.35 1.18 -10.76
N GLY A 90 -12.00 1.09 -11.91
CA GLY A 90 -11.41 0.56 -13.13
C GLY A 90 -12.32 0.75 -14.34
N GLY A 91 -11.73 0.75 -15.54
CA GLY A 91 -12.48 0.94 -16.80
C GLY A 91 -13.07 2.35 -16.95
N LEU A 92 -12.48 3.35 -16.29
CA LEU A 92 -12.87 4.75 -16.45
C LEU A 92 -12.39 5.29 -17.81
N PRO A 93 -13.26 5.97 -18.59
CA PRO A 93 -12.85 6.57 -19.86
C PRO A 93 -11.64 7.50 -19.68
N GLY A 94 -10.56 7.24 -20.43
CA GLY A 94 -9.32 8.02 -20.36
C GLY A 94 -8.33 7.57 -19.27
N LEU A 95 -8.65 6.51 -18.53
CA LEU A 95 -7.78 5.88 -17.52
C LEU A 95 -7.69 4.36 -17.73
N ASP A 96 -7.49 3.94 -18.99
CA ASP A 96 -7.53 2.53 -19.39
C ASP A 96 -6.47 1.64 -18.70
N GLY A 97 -5.38 2.24 -18.21
CA GLY A 97 -4.32 1.56 -17.46
C GLY A 97 -4.45 1.64 -15.94
N TYR A 98 -5.54 2.23 -15.41
CA TYR A 98 -5.75 2.39 -13.98
C TYR A 98 -6.81 1.41 -13.48
N GLU A 99 -6.42 0.63 -12.49
CA GLU A 99 -7.31 -0.23 -11.72
C GLU A 99 -6.89 -0.17 -10.24
N SER A 100 -7.85 -0.08 -9.33
CA SER A 100 -7.59 -0.09 -7.89
C SER A 100 -8.73 -0.76 -7.12
N LEU A 101 -8.39 -1.25 -5.92
CA LEU A 101 -9.31 -1.71 -4.88
C LEU A 101 -8.83 -1.13 -3.55
N ALA A 102 -9.70 -1.11 -2.53
CA ALA A 102 -9.31 -0.70 -1.20
C ALA A 102 -9.75 -1.70 -0.12
N ILE A 103 -8.87 -1.83 0.87
CA ILE A 103 -9.16 -2.46 2.15
C ILE A 103 -9.18 -1.33 3.17
N VAL A 104 -10.37 -0.97 3.63
CA VAL A 104 -10.52 -0.01 4.74
C VAL A 104 -10.05 -0.68 6.02
N ASP A 105 -9.29 0.03 6.85
CA ASP A 105 -8.75 -0.46 8.12
C ASP A 105 -7.92 -1.76 8.00
N GLY A 106 -7.10 -1.84 6.93
CA GLY A 106 -6.26 -2.99 6.60
C GLY A 106 -5.26 -3.48 7.67
N PRO A 107 -4.86 -2.70 8.70
CA PRO A 107 -4.11 -3.25 9.83
C PRO A 107 -4.91 -4.28 10.67
N GLU A 108 -6.24 -4.27 10.60
CA GLU A 108 -7.10 -5.16 11.37
C GLU A 108 -7.47 -6.42 10.55
N PRO A 109 -7.15 -7.65 11.03
CA PRO A 109 -7.35 -8.88 10.26
C PRO A 109 -8.80 -9.16 9.85
N GLU A 110 -9.78 -8.75 10.65
CA GLU A 110 -11.20 -8.91 10.34
C GLU A 110 -11.62 -8.11 9.10
N HIS A 111 -11.07 -6.92 8.87
CA HIS A 111 -11.38 -6.12 7.70
C HIS A 111 -10.73 -6.69 6.44
N VAL A 112 -9.53 -7.27 6.57
CA VAL A 112 -8.88 -8.02 5.47
C VAL A 112 -9.69 -9.25 5.09
N ARG A 113 -10.21 -10.00 6.08
CA ARG A 113 -11.08 -11.15 5.84
C ARG A 113 -12.41 -10.75 5.21
N ALA A 114 -13.06 -9.72 5.72
CA ALA A 114 -14.31 -9.20 5.16
C ALA A 114 -14.12 -8.77 3.69
N PHE A 115 -12.99 -8.14 3.37
CA PHE A 115 -12.63 -7.84 1.98
C PHE A 115 -12.43 -9.12 1.14
N ALA A 116 -11.73 -10.12 1.67
CA ALA A 116 -11.50 -11.36 0.96
C ALA A 116 -12.81 -12.11 0.67
N ASP A 117 -13.70 -12.20 1.65
CA ASP A 117 -15.03 -12.83 1.52
C ASP A 117 -15.91 -12.10 0.49
N LEU A 118 -15.73 -10.78 0.35
CA LEU A 118 -16.44 -9.95 -0.60
C LEU A 118 -16.04 -10.22 -2.05
N VAL A 119 -14.74 -10.36 -2.32
CA VAL A 119 -14.22 -10.53 -3.70
C VAL A 119 -13.99 -12.01 -4.08
N TRP A 120 -13.96 -12.92 -3.10
CA TRP A 120 -13.94 -14.39 -3.27
C TRP A 120 -15.09 -15.07 -2.50
N PRO A 121 -16.36 -14.92 -2.93
CA PRO A 121 -17.51 -15.40 -2.17
C PRO A 121 -17.54 -16.91 -1.94
N ASP A 122 -16.90 -17.70 -2.80
CA ASP A 122 -16.85 -19.17 -2.68
C ASP A 122 -15.66 -19.66 -1.81
N GLY A 123 -14.74 -18.78 -1.41
CA GLY A 123 -13.58 -19.10 -0.57
C GLY A 123 -12.58 -20.11 -1.17
N ARG A 124 -12.82 -20.62 -2.38
CA ARG A 124 -12.02 -21.72 -2.99
C ARG A 124 -10.69 -21.26 -3.59
N ASP A 125 -10.43 -19.95 -3.66
CA ASP A 125 -9.30 -19.39 -4.41
C ASP A 125 -8.62 -18.19 -3.72
N ASN A 126 -8.88 -17.95 -2.43
CA ASN A 126 -8.21 -16.89 -1.67
C ASN A 126 -6.98 -17.40 -0.89
N ALA A 127 -6.51 -18.61 -1.21
CA ALA A 127 -5.51 -19.32 -0.42
C ALA A 127 -4.06 -18.81 -0.51
N SER A 128 -3.86 -17.67 -1.14
CA SER A 128 -2.59 -16.94 -1.13
C SER A 128 -2.77 -15.50 -0.67
N PHE A 129 -4.00 -15.12 -0.32
CA PHE A 129 -4.37 -13.76 0.07
C PHE A 129 -4.27 -13.53 1.59
N TRP A 130 -4.28 -14.62 2.38
CA TRP A 130 -4.27 -14.60 3.84
C TRP A 130 -3.04 -15.24 4.51
#